data_AF-A0AAW8VGB5-F1
#
_entry.id   AF-A0AAW8VGB5-F1
#
_cell.length_a   1.000
_cell.length_b   1.000
_cell.length_c   1.000
_cell.angle_alpha   90.00
_cell.angle_beta   90.00
_cell.angle_gamma   90.00
#
_symmetry.space_group_name_H-M   'P 1'
#
loop_
_entity.id
_entity.type
_entity.pdbx_description
1 polymer ?
#
loop_
_entity_poly.entity_id
_entity_poly.type
_entity_poly.pdbx_seq_one_letter_code
_entity_poly.pdbx_strand_id
1 'polypeptide(L)'
;MMRVFMVMLCSLMAVCSVSARISRREGMDGQAAIYRLPLFERAVCCTKYFEGWHSEKHHPYVGWGHKILPDERYSARTMTKRQADVLLRKDLRKFCAMFRQFGKDSLLLATLAYNVGPYRLLGSKTIPKSTLIKKLEAGDRNIYHEYIAFCSYKGKRHAMLLTRRKVEFALLYIP
;
A
#
# COMPACT_ATOMS: atom_id res chain seq x y z
N MET A 1 -18.15 27.90 43.48
CA MET A 1 -18.36 26.91 42.38
C MET A 1 -17.52 27.20 41.12
N MET A 2 -17.36 28.43 40.65
CA MET A 2 -16.61 28.74 39.40
C MET A 2 -15.11 28.36 39.39
N ARG A 3 -14.43 28.38 40.55
CA ARG A 3 -12.99 28.01 40.64
C ARG A 3 -12.73 26.51 40.42
N VAL A 4 -13.68 25.64 40.78
CA VAL A 4 -13.53 24.17 40.66
C VAL A 4 -13.76 23.71 39.21
N PHE A 5 -14.72 24.34 38.52
CA PHE A 5 -14.97 24.07 37.09
C PHE A 5 -13.80 24.47 36.19
N MET A 6 -13.11 25.58 36.48
CA MET A 6 -11.96 26.03 35.68
C MET A 6 -10.74 25.11 35.84
N VAL A 7 -10.50 24.59 37.04
CA VAL A 7 -9.41 23.62 37.30
C VAL A 7 -9.70 22.28 36.60
N MET A 8 -10.95 21.80 36.62
CA MET A 8 -11.38 20.59 35.91
C MET A 8 -11.29 20.73 34.38
N LEU A 9 -11.58 21.92 33.84
CA LEU A 9 -11.46 22.19 32.41
C LEU A 9 -9.98 22.27 31.97
N CYS A 10 -9.12 22.90 32.78
CA CYS A 10 -7.68 22.96 32.53
C CYS A 10 -7.00 21.57 32.60
N SER A 11 -7.41 20.71 33.52
CA SER A 11 -6.88 19.34 33.63
C SER A 11 -7.37 18.45 32.48
N LEU A 12 -8.61 18.59 32.01
CA LEU A 12 -9.11 17.88 30.82
C LEU A 12 -8.34 18.28 29.55
N MET A 13 -8.07 19.58 29.36
CA MET A 13 -7.30 20.09 28.22
C MET A 13 -5.84 19.64 28.24
N ALA A 14 -5.24 19.54 29.43
CA ALA A 14 -3.89 19.00 29.61
C ALA A 14 -3.83 17.50 29.25
N VAL A 15 -4.79 16.70 29.71
CA VAL A 15 -4.88 15.26 29.40
C VAL A 15 -5.09 15.01 27.90
N CYS A 16 -6.02 15.72 27.26
CA CYS A 16 -6.23 15.65 25.80
C CYS A 16 -4.96 16.03 25.02
N SER A 17 -4.22 17.04 25.51
CA SER A 17 -2.97 17.48 24.89
C SER A 17 -1.82 16.49 25.05
N VAL A 18 -1.78 15.75 26.16
CA VAL A 18 -0.78 14.69 26.40
C VAL A 18 -1.10 13.46 25.57
N SER A 19 -2.36 13.00 25.54
CA SER A 19 -2.78 11.87 24.70
C SER A 19 -2.52 12.13 23.21
N ALA A 20 -2.86 13.32 22.70
CA ALA A 20 -2.57 13.68 21.32
C ALA A 20 -1.07 13.73 20.99
N ARG A 21 -0.22 14.13 21.97
CA ARG A 21 1.24 14.11 21.80
C ARG A 21 1.79 12.68 21.80
N ILE A 22 1.29 11.81 22.67
CA ILE A 22 1.69 10.39 22.72
C ILE A 22 1.31 9.69 21.41
N SER A 23 0.07 9.83 20.93
CA SER A 23 -0.36 9.23 19.66
C SER A 23 0.43 9.75 18.45
N ARG A 24 0.79 11.04 18.44
CA ARG A 24 1.69 11.59 17.40
C ARG A 24 3.09 10.98 17.48
N ARG A 25 3.63 10.83 18.68
CA ARG A 25 4.97 10.28 18.91
C ARG A 25 5.05 8.80 18.54
N GLU A 26 4.06 8.00 18.93
CA GLU A 26 3.93 6.60 18.49
C GLU A 26 3.80 6.49 16.97
N GLY A 27 3.04 7.40 16.33
CA GLY A 27 2.95 7.49 14.88
C GLY A 27 4.29 7.82 14.21
N MET A 28 5.07 8.75 14.78
CA MET A 28 6.41 9.13 14.30
C MET A 28 7.43 8.01 14.49
N ASP A 29 7.43 7.35 15.65
CA ASP A 29 8.35 6.25 15.97
C ASP A 29 8.05 5.03 15.09
N GLY A 30 6.77 4.74 14.84
CA GLY A 30 6.34 3.72 13.88
C GLY A 30 6.72 4.05 12.43
N GLN A 31 6.59 5.33 12.03
CA GLN A 31 7.05 5.79 10.72
C GLN A 31 8.58 5.70 10.59
N ALA A 32 9.35 6.07 11.61
CA ALA A 32 10.80 5.91 11.60
C ALA A 32 11.21 4.42 11.56
N ALA A 33 10.46 3.55 12.23
CA ALA A 33 10.70 2.11 12.26
C ALA A 33 10.50 1.45 10.88
N ILE A 34 9.47 1.84 10.10
CA ILE A 34 9.25 1.23 8.78
C ILE A 34 10.41 1.52 7.81
N TYR A 35 11.05 2.69 7.89
CA TYR A 35 12.24 3.00 7.09
C TYR A 35 13.50 2.22 7.50
N ARG A 36 13.49 1.51 8.63
CA ARG A 36 14.60 0.60 9.02
C ARG A 36 14.44 -0.80 8.44
N LEU A 37 13.24 -1.15 7.98
CA LEU A 37 12.98 -2.46 7.38
C LEU A 37 13.64 -2.59 5.99
N PRO A 38 14.01 -3.81 5.57
CA PRO A 38 14.34 -4.09 4.18
C PRO A 38 13.19 -3.68 3.25
N LEU A 39 13.49 -3.24 2.02
CA LEU A 39 12.49 -2.72 1.08
C LEU A 39 11.31 -3.67 0.85
N PHE A 40 11.58 -4.98 0.74
CA PHE A 40 10.53 -5.97 0.54
C PHE A 40 9.55 -6.03 1.73
N GLU A 41 10.04 -5.89 2.96
CA GLU A 41 9.20 -5.84 4.16
C GLU A 41 8.38 -4.55 4.22
N ARG A 42 8.94 -3.41 3.79
CA ARG A 42 8.17 -2.16 3.64
C ARG A 42 7.01 -2.34 2.66
N ALA A 43 7.25 -3.00 1.52
CA ALA A 43 6.21 -3.28 0.53
C ALA A 43 5.12 -4.18 1.12
N VAL A 44 5.48 -5.25 1.82
CA VAL A 44 4.52 -6.15 2.49
C VAL A 44 3.67 -5.37 3.51
N CYS A 45 4.29 -4.57 4.38
CA CYS A 45 3.57 -3.76 5.38
C CYS A 45 2.64 -2.72 4.72
N CYS A 46 3.14 -2.01 3.70
CA CYS A 46 2.37 -1.02 2.95
C CYS A 46 1.16 -1.67 2.27
N THR A 47 1.33 -2.81 1.59
CA THR A 47 0.22 -3.51 0.94
C THR A 47 -0.81 -3.97 1.96
N LYS A 48 -0.41 -4.58 3.09
CA LYS A 48 -1.37 -5.00 4.14
C LYS A 48 -2.19 -3.83 4.67
N TYR A 49 -1.55 -2.67 4.90
CA TYR A 49 -2.21 -1.48 5.42
C TYR A 49 -3.34 -1.00 4.50
N PHE A 50 -3.07 -0.92 3.19
CA PHE A 50 -4.05 -0.40 2.23
C PHE A 50 -5.06 -1.43 1.73
N GLU A 51 -4.71 -2.72 1.68
CA GLU A 51 -5.64 -3.77 1.24
C GLU A 51 -6.63 -4.15 2.34
N GLY A 52 -6.17 -4.21 3.60
CA GLY A 52 -7.01 -4.72 4.69
C GLY A 52 -7.36 -6.20 4.55
N TRP A 53 -8.09 -6.73 5.53
CA TRP A 53 -8.41 -8.14 5.59
C TRP A 53 -9.67 -8.49 4.80
N HIS A 54 -9.54 -9.40 3.85
CA HIS A 54 -10.60 -9.92 3.02
C HIS A 54 -11.16 -11.23 3.60
N SER A 55 -12.31 -11.13 4.26
CA SER A 55 -13.16 -12.25 4.69
C SER A 55 -14.12 -12.70 3.58
N GLU A 56 -14.95 -13.71 3.86
CA GLU A 56 -15.97 -14.26 2.94
C GLU A 56 -16.84 -13.21 2.22
N LYS A 57 -17.10 -12.07 2.86
CA LYS A 57 -17.88 -10.96 2.29
C LYS A 57 -17.26 -10.33 1.04
N HIS A 58 -15.96 -10.57 0.82
CA HIS A 58 -15.19 -9.99 -0.26
C HIS A 58 -14.90 -10.98 -1.39
N HIS A 59 -15.64 -12.09 -1.47
CA HIS A 59 -15.48 -13.06 -2.56
C HIS A 59 -15.48 -12.34 -3.93
N PRO A 60 -14.53 -12.63 -4.84
CA PRO A 60 -13.58 -13.75 -4.87
C PRO A 60 -12.20 -13.50 -4.22
N TYR A 61 -12.08 -12.50 -3.33
CA TYR A 61 -10.82 -12.13 -2.72
C TYR A 61 -10.65 -12.71 -1.30
N VAL A 62 -9.39 -12.99 -0.94
CA VAL A 62 -9.03 -13.57 0.36
C VAL A 62 -7.79 -12.91 0.97
N GLY A 63 -7.71 -12.91 2.30
CA GLY A 63 -6.49 -12.53 3.02
C GLY A 63 -6.18 -11.05 2.85
N TRP A 64 -5.05 -10.72 2.23
CA TRP A 64 -4.65 -9.34 1.96
C TRP A 64 -4.96 -8.92 0.50
N GLY A 65 -6.09 -9.36 -0.04
CA GLY A 65 -6.55 -8.96 -1.38
C GLY A 65 -6.14 -9.89 -2.52
N HIS A 66 -5.73 -11.12 -2.22
CA HIS A 66 -5.45 -12.11 -3.26
C HIS A 66 -6.76 -12.58 -3.92
N LYS A 67 -6.85 -12.50 -5.25
CA LYS A 67 -8.00 -13.01 -6.00
C LYS A 67 -7.81 -14.50 -6.30
N ILE A 68 -8.71 -15.34 -5.79
CA ILE A 68 -8.68 -16.78 -6.02
C ILE A 68 -8.73 -17.08 -7.53
N LEU A 69 -7.78 -17.88 -8.02
CA LEU A 69 -7.74 -18.40 -9.39
C LEU A 69 -8.57 -19.69 -9.50
N PRO A 70 -9.03 -20.08 -10.72
CA PRO A 70 -9.90 -21.25 -10.90
C PRO A 70 -9.34 -22.58 -10.37
N ASP A 71 -8.03 -22.72 -10.31
CA ASP A 71 -7.30 -23.90 -9.82
C ASP A 71 -6.96 -23.84 -8.32
N GLU A 72 -7.22 -22.73 -7.65
CA GLU A 72 -6.91 -22.52 -6.24
C GLU A 72 -8.10 -22.83 -5.34
N ARG A 73 -7.82 -23.46 -4.18
CA ARG A 73 -8.84 -23.88 -3.19
C ARG A 73 -8.77 -23.13 -1.87
N TYR A 74 -8.34 -21.86 -1.90
CA TYR A 74 -8.28 -21.05 -0.69
C TYR A 74 -9.68 -20.75 -0.14
N SER A 75 -9.81 -20.75 1.18
CA SER A 75 -11.03 -20.39 1.87
C SER A 75 -10.86 -19.08 2.62
N ALA A 76 -11.68 -18.09 2.29
CA ALA A 76 -11.75 -16.81 2.99
C ALA A 76 -12.16 -16.98 4.48
N ARG A 77 -12.86 -18.08 4.80
CA ARG A 77 -13.34 -18.42 6.14
C ARG A 77 -12.20 -18.88 7.05
N THR A 78 -11.39 -19.81 6.55
CA THR A 78 -10.44 -20.57 7.37
C THR A 78 -9.00 -20.13 7.23
N MET A 79 -8.69 -19.24 6.28
CA MET A 79 -7.32 -18.77 6.08
C MET A 79 -6.81 -17.96 7.27
N THR A 80 -5.61 -18.32 7.72
CA THR A 80 -4.89 -17.62 8.79
C THR A 80 -4.12 -16.41 8.26
N LYS A 81 -3.82 -15.45 9.14
CA LYS A 81 -2.95 -14.29 8.82
C LYS A 81 -1.56 -14.72 8.30
N ARG A 82 -1.02 -15.83 8.82
CA ARG A 82 0.26 -16.40 8.39
C ARG A 82 0.18 -16.96 6.97
N GLN A 83 -0.87 -17.71 6.63
CA GLN A 83 -1.09 -18.20 5.27
C GLN A 83 -1.28 -17.04 4.28
N ALA A 84 -2.08 -16.05 4.65
CA ALA A 84 -2.28 -14.85 3.83
C ALA A 84 -0.99 -14.03 3.66
N ASP A 85 -0.11 -13.99 4.67
CA ASP A 85 1.21 -13.36 4.55
C ASP A 85 2.12 -14.10 3.56
N VAL A 86 2.18 -15.43 3.65
CA VAL A 86 2.92 -16.26 2.68
C VAL A 86 2.39 -16.04 1.26
N LEU A 87 1.07 -15.97 1.10
CA LEU A 87 0.41 -15.75 -0.20
C LEU A 87 0.72 -14.37 -0.76
N LEU A 88 0.56 -13.31 0.04
CA LEU A 88 0.93 -11.94 -0.35
C LEU A 88 2.40 -11.85 -0.80
N ARG A 89 3.31 -12.47 -0.04
CA ARG A 89 4.74 -12.49 -0.39
C ARG A 89 4.99 -13.26 -1.69
N LYS A 90 4.27 -14.35 -1.93
CA LYS A 90 4.35 -15.12 -3.19
C LYS A 90 3.91 -14.25 -4.37
N ASP A 91 2.81 -13.53 -4.25
CA ASP A 91 2.30 -12.65 -5.29
C ASP A 91 3.23 -11.47 -5.57
N LEU A 92 3.74 -10.80 -4.53
CA LEU A 92 4.71 -9.72 -4.70
C LEU A 92 5.99 -10.20 -5.40
N ARG A 93 6.50 -11.40 -5.06
CA ARG A 93 7.64 -12.00 -5.77
C ARG A 93 7.33 -12.31 -7.24
N LYS A 94 6.13 -12.82 -7.53
CA LYS A 94 5.68 -13.06 -8.91
C LYS A 94 5.67 -11.76 -9.71
N PHE A 95 5.13 -10.68 -9.16
CA PHE A 95 5.17 -9.38 -9.82
C PHE A 95 6.59 -8.82 -9.93
N CYS A 96 7.44 -8.93 -8.91
CA CYS A 96 8.85 -8.53 -9.00
C CYS A 96 9.56 -9.26 -10.16
N ALA A 97 9.30 -10.56 -10.33
CA ALA A 97 9.85 -11.33 -11.45
C ALA A 97 9.33 -10.82 -12.80
N MET A 98 8.05 -10.46 -12.90
CA MET A 98 7.45 -9.87 -14.10
C MET A 98 8.07 -8.52 -14.48
N PHE A 99 8.44 -7.70 -13.49
CA PHE A 99 9.06 -6.38 -13.69
C PHE A 99 10.59 -6.40 -13.58
N ARG A 100 11.24 -7.57 -13.66
CA ARG A 100 12.69 -7.72 -13.40
C ARG A 100 13.55 -6.85 -14.31
N GLN A 101 13.13 -6.62 -15.55
CA GLN A 101 13.84 -5.78 -16.52
C GLN A 101 13.99 -4.31 -16.07
N PHE A 102 13.17 -3.85 -15.13
CA PHE A 102 13.24 -2.50 -14.56
C PHE A 102 14.19 -2.40 -13.35
N GLY A 103 14.97 -3.45 -13.07
CA GLY A 103 16.02 -3.44 -12.05
C GLY A 103 15.50 -3.02 -10.67
N LYS A 104 16.05 -1.93 -10.12
CA LYS A 104 15.70 -1.43 -8.78
C LYS A 104 14.25 -0.95 -8.64
N ASP A 105 13.56 -0.66 -9.75
CA ASP A 105 12.15 -0.25 -9.75
C ASP A 105 11.17 -1.43 -9.76
N SER A 106 11.67 -2.67 -9.88
CA SER A 106 10.83 -3.88 -9.95
C SER A 106 9.87 -4.04 -8.77
N LEU A 107 10.31 -3.73 -7.55
CA LEU A 107 9.48 -3.82 -6.34
C LEU A 107 8.43 -2.71 -6.26
N LEU A 108 8.79 -1.49 -6.68
CA LEU A 108 7.85 -0.36 -6.75
C LEU A 108 6.73 -0.67 -7.75
N LEU A 109 7.08 -1.18 -8.93
CA LEU A 109 6.12 -1.62 -9.95
C LEU A 109 5.29 -2.83 -9.48
N ALA A 110 5.90 -3.78 -8.78
CA ALA A 110 5.21 -4.94 -8.23
C ALA A 110 4.14 -4.54 -7.20
N THR A 111 4.46 -3.58 -6.33
CA THR A 111 3.52 -3.06 -5.32
C THR A 111 2.36 -2.32 -5.97
N LEU A 112 2.63 -1.52 -7.00
CA LEU A 112 1.59 -0.87 -7.80
C LEU A 112 0.71 -1.90 -8.52
N ALA A 113 1.33 -2.88 -9.17
CA ALA A 113 0.65 -3.94 -9.92
C ALA A 113 -0.25 -4.81 -9.03
N TYR A 114 0.11 -5.01 -7.77
CA TYR A 114 -0.75 -5.70 -6.81
C TYR A 114 -2.10 -4.98 -6.66
N ASN A 115 -2.10 -3.64 -6.68
CA ASN A 115 -3.32 -2.85 -6.56
C ASN A 115 -4.10 -2.71 -7.88
N VAL A 116 -3.41 -2.37 -8.97
CA VAL A 116 -4.08 -1.97 -10.23
C VAL A 116 -4.08 -3.08 -11.29
N GLY A 117 -3.37 -4.17 -11.04
CA GLY A 117 -3.10 -5.24 -11.99
C GLY A 117 -1.95 -4.90 -12.96
N PRO A 118 -1.12 -5.89 -13.36
CA PRO A 118 0.03 -5.65 -14.22
C PRO A 118 -0.33 -5.16 -15.63
N TYR A 119 -1.52 -5.51 -16.12
CA TYR A 119 -2.02 -5.09 -17.44
C TYR A 119 -2.24 -3.57 -17.53
N ARG A 120 -2.47 -2.87 -16.41
CA ARG A 120 -2.55 -1.40 -16.38
C ARG A 120 -1.19 -0.73 -16.56
N LEU A 121 -0.11 -1.47 -16.29
CA LEU A 121 1.27 -1.00 -16.40
C LEU A 121 1.82 -1.37 -17.79
N LEU A 122 1.87 -2.67 -18.07
CA LEU A 122 2.47 -3.25 -19.28
C LEU A 122 1.60 -3.13 -20.52
N GLY A 123 0.30 -2.89 -20.34
CA GLY A 123 -0.69 -2.93 -21.41
C GLY A 123 -1.25 -4.33 -21.69
N SER A 124 -2.16 -4.38 -22.64
CA SER A 124 -2.76 -5.59 -23.21
C SER A 124 -3.11 -5.32 -24.69
N LYS A 125 -3.80 -6.24 -25.36
CA LYS A 125 -4.26 -6.04 -26.76
C LYS A 125 -5.10 -4.77 -26.94
N THR A 126 -5.85 -4.35 -25.93
CA THR A 126 -6.79 -3.23 -25.99
C THR A 126 -6.41 -2.06 -25.10
N ILE A 127 -5.43 -2.25 -24.21
CA ILE A 127 -4.97 -1.21 -23.27
C ILE A 127 -3.51 -0.89 -23.61
N PRO A 128 -3.19 0.35 -23.98
CA PRO A 128 -1.81 0.70 -24.25
C PRO A 128 -0.96 0.59 -22.97
N LYS A 129 0.32 0.30 -23.17
CA LYS A 129 1.34 0.40 -22.11
C LYS A 129 1.33 1.80 -21.49
N SER A 130 1.40 1.87 -20.17
CA SER A 130 1.38 3.12 -19.42
C SER A 130 2.59 4.01 -19.70
N THR A 131 2.42 5.33 -19.58
CA THR A 131 3.53 6.30 -19.68
C THR A 131 4.62 6.03 -18.64
N LEU A 132 4.24 5.58 -17.43
CA LEU A 132 5.17 5.14 -16.39
C LEU A 132 6.17 4.11 -16.93
N ILE A 133 5.66 3.04 -17.54
CA ILE A 133 6.51 1.99 -18.09
C ILE A 133 7.31 2.50 -19.29
N LYS A 134 6.69 3.27 -20.21
CA LYS A 134 7.39 3.83 -21.37
C LYS A 134 8.59 4.69 -20.97
N LYS A 135 8.47 5.50 -19.91
CA LYS A 135 9.57 6.28 -19.35
C LYS A 135 10.70 5.39 -18.83
N LEU A 136 10.36 4.40 -18.01
CA LEU A 136 11.34 3.46 -17.48
C LEU A 136 12.06 2.67 -18.58
N GLU A 137 11.36 2.27 -19.64
CA GLU A 137 11.95 1.61 -20.83
C GLU A 137 12.93 2.54 -21.57
N ALA A 138 12.67 3.85 -21.58
CA ALA A 138 13.57 4.85 -22.14
C ALA A 138 14.72 5.26 -21.18
N GLY A 139 14.80 4.65 -19.99
CA GLY A 139 15.77 5.02 -18.95
C GLY A 139 15.41 6.28 -18.17
N ASP A 140 14.26 6.90 -18.41
CA ASP A 140 13.77 8.05 -17.64
C ASP A 140 13.13 7.57 -16.33
N ARG A 141 13.80 7.89 -15.21
CA ARG A 141 13.34 7.59 -13.86
C ARG A 141 12.66 8.77 -13.17
N ASN A 142 12.43 9.89 -13.87
CA ASN A 142 11.57 10.96 -13.39
C ASN A 142 10.09 10.56 -13.57
N ILE A 143 9.64 9.64 -12.71
CA ILE A 143 8.37 8.92 -12.82
C ILE A 143 7.35 9.24 -11.73
N TYR A 144 7.64 10.20 -10.85
CA TYR A 144 6.78 10.51 -9.70
C TYR A 144 5.35 10.87 -10.14
N HIS A 145 5.22 11.76 -11.13
CA HIS A 145 3.92 12.20 -11.63
C HIS A 145 3.13 11.06 -12.27
N GLU A 146 3.78 10.21 -13.07
CA GLU A 146 3.16 9.05 -13.69
C GLU A 146 2.74 8.02 -12.65
N TYR A 147 3.54 7.82 -11.59
CA TYR A 147 3.22 6.87 -10.52
C TYR A 147 2.00 7.31 -9.72
N ILE A 148 1.93 8.57 -9.29
CA ILE A 148 0.79 9.07 -8.49
C ILE A 148 -0.51 9.22 -9.31
N ALA A 149 -0.42 9.22 -10.64
CA ALA A 149 -1.59 9.27 -11.52
C ALA A 149 -2.46 8.00 -11.45
N PHE A 150 -1.93 6.88 -10.94
CA PHE A 150 -2.69 5.64 -10.67
C PHE A 150 -3.57 5.78 -9.41
N CYS A 151 -4.43 6.80 -9.41
CA CYS A 151 -5.34 7.13 -8.31
C CYS A 151 -6.80 7.29 -8.73
N SER A 152 -7.19 6.83 -9.91
CA SER A 152 -8.56 6.92 -10.40
C SER A 152 -9.34 5.64 -10.17
N TYR A 153 -10.57 5.75 -9.68
CA TYR A 153 -11.55 4.68 -9.55
C TYR A 153 -12.83 5.06 -10.29
N LYS A 154 -13.32 4.20 -11.19
CA LYS A 154 -14.49 4.46 -12.06
C LYS A 154 -14.44 5.84 -12.75
N GLY A 155 -13.26 6.22 -13.25
CA GLY A 155 -13.04 7.48 -13.97
C GLY A 155 -12.87 8.73 -13.08
N LYS A 156 -12.99 8.62 -11.76
CA LYS A 156 -12.83 9.74 -10.82
C LYS A 156 -11.60 9.57 -9.94
N ARG A 157 -10.93 10.69 -9.60
CA ARG A 157 -9.81 10.66 -8.66
C ARG A 157 -10.27 10.22 -7.27
N HIS A 158 -9.50 9.35 -6.63
CA HIS A 158 -9.80 8.76 -5.33
C HIS A 158 -8.71 9.16 -4.32
N ALA A 159 -9.09 9.93 -3.29
CA ALA A 159 -8.14 10.49 -2.32
C ALA A 159 -7.29 9.42 -1.61
N MET A 160 -7.90 8.28 -1.25
CA MET A 160 -7.16 7.19 -0.62
C MET A 160 -6.16 6.52 -1.57
N LEU A 161 -6.47 6.42 -2.87
CA LEU A 161 -5.51 5.86 -3.83
C LEU A 161 -4.34 6.82 -4.03
N LEU A 162 -4.59 8.14 -4.08
CA LEU A 162 -3.52 9.13 -4.15
C LEU A 162 -2.61 9.04 -2.93
N THR A 163 -3.19 8.90 -1.73
CA THR A 163 -2.43 8.72 -0.48
C THR A 163 -1.59 7.45 -0.56
N ARG A 164 -2.17 6.34 -1.01
CA ARG A 164 -1.47 5.08 -1.24
C ARG A 164 -0.29 5.24 -2.18
N ARG A 165 -0.46 5.87 -3.34
CA ARG A 165 0.62 6.08 -4.31
C ARG A 165 1.77 6.89 -3.73
N LYS A 166 1.48 7.94 -2.97
CA LYS A 166 2.49 8.76 -2.30
C LYS A 166 3.29 7.96 -1.27
N VAL A 167 2.61 7.16 -0.45
CA VAL A 167 3.24 6.31 0.57
C VAL A 167 4.10 5.23 -0.08
N GLU A 168 3.58 4.52 -1.09
CA GLU A 168 4.35 3.51 -1.83
C GLU A 168 5.61 4.12 -2.44
N PHE A 169 5.51 5.28 -3.10
CA PHE A 169 6.65 5.95 -3.70
C PHE A 169 7.69 6.35 -2.65
N ALA A 170 7.26 6.97 -1.54
CA ALA A 170 8.16 7.38 -0.46
C ALA A 170 8.89 6.20 0.20
N LEU A 171 8.23 5.04 0.32
CA LEU A 171 8.80 3.86 0.96
C LEU A 171 9.73 3.05 0.06
N LEU A 172 9.45 3.03 -1.26
CA LEU A 172 9.99 2.02 -2.18
C LEU A 172 10.80 2.59 -3.35
N TYR A 173 10.65 3.87 -3.70
CA TYR A 173 11.47 4.47 -4.75
C TYR A 173 12.90 4.68 -4.25
N ILE A 174 13.87 4.14 -4.97
CA ILE A 174 15.30 4.34 -4.70
C ILE A 174 15.82 5.39 -5.68
N PRO A 175 16.31 6.55 -5.21
CA PRO A 175 16.93 7.57 -6.07
C PRO A 175 17.97 6.97 -7.00
#